data_AF-A0A3Q7IP20-F1
#
_entry.id   AF-A0A3Q7IP20-F1
#
_cell.length_a   1.000
_cell.length_b   1.000
_cell.length_c   1.000
_cell.angle_alpha   90.00
_cell.angle_beta   90.00
_cell.angle_gamma   90.00
#
_symmetry.space_group_name_H-M   'P 1'
#
loop_
_entity.id
_entity.type
_entity.pdbx_description
1 polymer ?
#
loop_
_entity_poly.entity_id
_entity_poly.type
_entity_poly.pdbx_seq_one_letter_code
_entity_poly.pdbx_strand_id
1 'polypeptide(L)'
;MDVKKKTCVAIVIIQAIYTGMFLLSKVAFDVGMNPFVFVFYRQAAAAVFLAPIAMFLERKTAPPISFLICFKIFMLSLCGVTLSLNIYGVALKYTSATLAAATTNSLPVTTFLLAILLRYVFFFI
;
A
#
# COMPACT_ATOMS: atom_id res chain seq x y z
N MET A 1 13.46 6.44 27.12
CA MET A 1 13.59 5.01 26.76
C MET A 1 12.25 4.40 26.29
N ASP A 2 11.12 4.99 26.67
CA ASP A 2 9.76 4.54 26.31
C ASP A 2 9.39 4.61 24.82
N VAL A 3 9.89 5.59 24.07
CA VAL A 3 9.56 5.74 22.64
C VAL A 3 10.08 4.55 21.82
N LYS A 4 11.32 4.10 22.07
CA LYS A 4 11.88 2.90 21.41
C LYS A 4 11.05 1.65 21.69
N LYS A 5 10.57 1.48 22.93
CA LYS A 5 9.76 0.32 23.31
C LYS A 5 8.39 0.33 22.62
N LYS A 6 7.73 1.50 22.57
CA LYS A 6 6.48 1.70 21.81
C LYS A 6 6.67 1.44 20.32
N THR A 7 7.76 1.92 19.72
CA THR A 7 8.07 1.69 18.30
C THR A 7 8.37 0.22 18.02
N CYS A 8 9.14 -0.47 18.86
CA CYS A 8 9.40 -1.90 18.69
C CYS A 8 8.10 -2.71 18.75
N VAL A 9 7.22 -2.43 19.72
CA VAL A 9 5.92 -3.11 19.81
C VAL A 9 5.07 -2.82 18.57
N ALA A 10 5.05 -1.59 18.07
CA ALA A 10 4.34 -1.24 16.84
C ALA A 10 4.89 -2.00 15.62
N ILE A 11 6.21 -2.10 15.46
CA ILE A 11 6.85 -2.84 14.36
C ILE A 11 6.48 -4.32 14.41
N VAL A 12 6.49 -4.93 15.60
CA VAL A 12 6.12 -6.34 15.78
C VAL A 12 4.65 -6.58 15.44
N ILE A 13 3.75 -5.71 15.88
CA ILE A 13 2.32 -5.80 15.55
C ILE A 13 2.11 -5.66 14.03
N ILE A 14 2.76 -4.69 13.40
CA ILE A 14 2.69 -4.48 11.94
C ILE A 14 3.18 -5.74 11.21
N GLN A 15 4.31 -6.31 11.63
CA GLN A 15 4.84 -7.52 11.02
C GLN A 15 3.90 -8.72 11.20
N ALA A 16 3.33 -8.89 12.39
CA ALA A 16 2.35 -9.95 12.65
C ALA A 16 1.12 -9.83 11.73
N ILE A 17 0.61 -8.61 11.53
CA ILE A 17 -0.50 -8.34 10.60
C ILE A 17 -0.10 -8.68 9.16
N TYR A 18 1.09 -8.26 8.71
CA TYR A 18 1.58 -8.59 7.37
C TYR A 18 1.73 -10.09 7.15
N THR A 19 2.29 -10.81 8.12
CA THR A 19 2.42 -12.28 8.06
C THR A 19 1.05 -12.94 7.99
N GLY A 20 0.09 -12.52 8.81
CA GLY A 20 -1.29 -13.03 8.78
C GLY A 20 -1.97 -12.80 7.43
N MET A 21 -1.80 -11.61 6.85
CA MET A 21 -2.30 -11.29 5.52
C MET A 21 -1.68 -12.21 4.45
N PHE A 22 -0.37 -12.48 4.52
CA PHE A 22 0.33 -13.33 3.55
C PHE A 22 -0.17 -14.78 3.62
N LEU A 23 -0.34 -15.32 4.83
CA LEU A 23 -0.91 -16.64 5.07
C LEU A 23 -2.32 -16.76 4.51
N LEU A 24 -3.19 -15.79 4.80
CA LEU A 24 -4.57 -15.78 4.31
C LEU A 24 -4.63 -15.70 2.78
N SER A 25 -3.73 -14.90 2.18
CA SER A 25 -3.58 -14.80 0.72
C SER A 25 -3.14 -16.14 0.12
N LYS A 26 -2.17 -16.82 0.75
CA LYS A 26 -1.67 -18.12 0.31
C LYS A 26 -2.75 -19.19 0.36
N VAL A 27 -3.54 -19.23 1.43
CA VAL A 27 -4.70 -20.15 1.55
C VAL A 27 -5.73 -19.85 0.46
N ALA A 28 -6.05 -18.58 0.22
CA ALA A 28 -7.03 -18.20 -0.81
C ALA A 28 -6.57 -18.60 -2.23
N PHE A 29 -5.27 -18.52 -2.51
CA PHE A 29 -4.71 -18.96 -3.80
C PHE A 29 -4.60 -20.48 -3.94
N ASP A 30 -4.32 -21.21 -2.85
CA ASP A 30 -4.33 -22.68 -2.84
C ASP A 30 -5.74 -23.24 -3.16
N VAL A 31 -6.80 -22.51 -2.80
CA VAL A 31 -8.20 -22.85 -3.14
C VAL A 31 -8.54 -22.49 -4.61
N GLY A 32 -7.58 -22.01 -5.39
CA GLY A 32 -7.74 -21.68 -6.80
C GLY A 32 -8.34 -20.29 -7.06
N MET A 33 -8.39 -19.42 -6.06
CA MET A 33 -8.94 -18.07 -6.25
C MET A 33 -8.01 -17.19 -7.08
N ASN A 34 -8.59 -16.50 -8.06
CA ASN A 34 -7.83 -15.60 -8.92
C ASN A 34 -7.20 -14.45 -8.10
N PRO A 35 -5.88 -14.21 -8.20
CA PRO A 35 -5.18 -13.15 -7.48
C PRO A 35 -5.77 -11.75 -7.67
N PHE A 36 -6.29 -11.46 -8.85
CA PHE A 36 -6.93 -10.18 -9.14
C PHE A 36 -8.20 -9.97 -8.32
N VAL A 37 -9.02 -11.02 -8.22
CA VAL A 37 -10.28 -11.00 -7.47
C VAL A 37 -9.98 -10.85 -5.97
N PHE A 38 -8.97 -11.55 -5.47
CA PHE A 38 -8.53 -11.40 -4.07
C PHE A 38 -8.10 -9.97 -3.73
N VAL A 39 -7.27 -9.35 -4.58
CA VAL A 39 -6.80 -7.97 -4.37
C VAL A 39 -7.97 -6.98 -4.41
N PHE A 40 -8.91 -7.18 -5.34
CA PHE A 40 -10.13 -6.37 -5.42
C PHE A 40 -10.95 -6.46 -4.14
N TYR A 41 -11.24 -7.68 -3.65
CA TYR A 41 -12.01 -7.89 -2.43
C TYR A 41 -11.37 -7.24 -1.20
N ARG A 42 -10.05 -7.35 -1.06
CA ARG A 42 -9.33 -6.73 0.06
C ARG A 42 -9.44 -5.20 0.02
N GLN A 43 -9.27 -4.57 -1.15
CA GLN A 43 -9.40 -3.11 -1.26
C GLN A 43 -10.85 -2.64 -1.12
N ALA A 44 -11.82 -3.40 -1.61
CA ALA A 44 -13.23 -3.11 -1.40
C ALA A 44 -13.59 -3.18 0.09
N ALA A 45 -13.18 -4.25 0.79
CA ALA A 45 -13.42 -4.40 2.23
C ALA A 45 -12.76 -3.28 3.04
N ALA A 46 -11.51 -2.93 2.72
CA ALA A 46 -10.82 -1.82 3.36
C ALA A 46 -11.56 -0.49 3.13
N ALA A 47 -12.00 -0.20 1.90
CA ALA A 47 -12.75 1.01 1.59
C ALA A 47 -14.09 1.06 2.34
N VAL A 48 -14.83 -0.05 2.40
CA VAL A 48 -16.11 -0.13 3.14
C VAL A 48 -15.91 0.04 4.64
N PHE A 49 -14.81 -0.49 5.20
CA PHE A 49 -14.50 -0.35 6.63
C PHE A 49 -14.01 1.04 7.00
N LEU A 50 -13.17 1.66 6.16
CA LEU A 50 -12.66 3.02 6.36
C LEU A 50 -13.71 4.09 6.07
N ALA A 51 -14.65 3.87 5.15
CA ALA A 51 -15.69 4.84 4.82
C ALA A 51 -16.48 5.37 6.03
N PRO A 52 -17.04 4.54 6.93
CA PRO A 52 -17.74 5.04 8.11
C PRO A 52 -16.78 5.68 9.13
N ILE A 53 -15.56 5.16 9.28
CA ILE A 53 -14.56 5.73 10.20
C ILE A 53 -14.15 7.13 9.74
N ALA A 54 -13.87 7.30 8.46
CA ALA A 54 -13.58 8.60 7.85
C ALA A 54 -14.78 9.56 7.99
N MET A 55 -16.00 9.10 7.70
CA MET A 55 -17.20 9.91 7.88
C MET A 55 -17.47 10.31 9.34
N PHE A 56 -17.00 9.55 10.34
CA PHE A 56 -17.21 9.86 11.75
C PHE A 56 -16.07 10.74 12.33
N LEU A 57 -14.81 10.45 12.00
CA LEU A 57 -13.64 11.19 12.49
C LEU A 57 -13.41 12.50 11.73
N GLU A 58 -13.50 12.49 10.40
CA GLU A 58 -13.11 13.64 9.58
C GLU A 58 -14.23 14.65 9.36
N ARG A 59 -15.47 14.33 9.79
CA ARG A 59 -16.63 15.23 9.64
C ARG A 59 -16.47 16.60 10.29
N LYS A 60 -15.59 16.73 11.29
CA LYS A 60 -15.34 17.98 12.01
C LYS A 60 -14.25 18.87 11.41
N THR A 61 -13.41 18.34 10.51
CA THR A 61 -12.17 19.03 10.13
C THR A 61 -11.88 19.00 8.62
N ALA A 62 -12.48 18.08 7.86
CA ALA A 62 -12.14 17.91 6.45
C ALA A 62 -12.97 18.80 5.51
N PRO A 63 -12.34 19.41 4.48
CA PRO A 63 -13.06 20.10 3.40
C PRO A 63 -13.93 19.09 2.61
N PRO A 64 -15.07 19.51 2.06
CA PRO A 64 -15.99 18.62 1.37
C PRO A 64 -15.33 18.01 0.13
N ILE A 65 -15.04 16.72 0.20
CA ILE A 65 -14.50 15.94 -0.91
C ILE A 65 -15.69 15.40 -1.71
N SER A 66 -15.78 15.74 -3.00
CA SER A 66 -16.87 15.25 -3.86
C SER A 66 -16.76 13.74 -4.05
N PHE A 67 -17.90 13.04 -4.07
CA PHE A 67 -17.98 11.59 -4.34
C PHE A 67 -17.22 11.20 -5.62
N LEU A 68 -17.21 12.08 -6.62
CA LEU A 68 -16.47 11.89 -7.87
C LEU A 68 -14.95 11.86 -7.67
N ILE A 69 -14.42 12.66 -6.74
CA ILE A 69 -12.98 12.68 -6.40
C ILE A 69 -12.62 11.41 -5.64
N CYS A 70 -13.47 10.97 -4.70
CA CYS A 70 -13.31 9.69 -4.01
C CYS A 70 -13.32 8.52 -5.00
N PHE A 71 -14.27 8.49 -5.93
CA PHE A 71 -14.35 7.47 -6.97
C PHE A 71 -13.14 7.50 -7.92
N LYS A 72 -12.64 8.69 -8.28
CA LYS A 72 -11.40 8.83 -9.06
C LYS A 72 -10.18 8.26 -8.32
N ILE A 73 -10.02 8.56 -7.03
CA ILE A 73 -8.94 8.02 -6.20
C ILE A 73 -9.08 6.50 -6.06
N PHE A 74 -10.31 6.00 -5.89
CA PHE A 74 -10.60 4.57 -5.86
C PHE A 74 -10.22 3.88 -7.17
N MET A 75 -10.64 4.41 -8.32
CA MET A 75 -10.29 3.88 -9.65
C MET A 75 -8.80 3.98 -9.93
N LEU A 76 -8.14 5.06 -9.49
CA LEU A 76 -6.69 5.21 -9.59
C LEU A 76 -5.96 4.18 -8.72
N SER A 77 -6.45 3.89 -7.51
CA SER A 77 -5.89 2.85 -6.65
C SER A 77 -6.14 1.46 -7.23
N LEU A 78 -7.36 1.19 -7.69
CA LEU A 78 -7.75 -0.10 -8.24
C LEU A 78 -6.99 -0.41 -9.53
N CYS A 79 -7.01 0.51 -10.48
CA CYS A 79 -6.36 0.33 -11.76
C CYS A 79 -4.84 0.54 -11.64
N GLY A 80 -4.39 1.60 -10.97
CA GLY A 80 -2.98 1.93 -10.83
C GLY A 80 -2.18 0.89 -10.05
N VAL A 81 -2.66 0.46 -8.88
CA VAL A 81 -1.94 -0.56 -8.09
C VAL A 81 -1.97 -1.93 -8.78
N THR A 82 -3.08 -2.29 -9.42
CA THR A 82 -3.18 -3.56 -10.17
C THR A 82 -2.29 -3.56 -11.40
N LEU A 83 -2.20 -2.45 -12.13
CA LEU A 83 -1.36 -2.31 -13.31
C LEU A 83 0.12 -2.27 -12.92
N SER A 84 0.47 -1.57 -11.83
CA SER A 84 1.82 -1.60 -11.25
C SER A 84 2.22 -2.99 -10.76
N LEU A 85 1.34 -3.72 -10.07
CA LEU A 85 1.58 -5.10 -9.62
C LEU A 85 1.71 -6.07 -10.79
N ASN A 86 0.93 -5.89 -11.87
CA ASN A 86 1.03 -6.70 -13.07
C ASN A 86 2.33 -6.45 -13.83
N ILE A 87 2.71 -5.19 -14.00
CA ILE A 87 4.01 -4.83 -14.60
C ILE A 87 5.15 -5.39 -13.74
N TYR A 88 5.04 -5.34 -12.40
CA TYR A 88 6.04 -5.94 -11.51
C TYR A 88 6.07 -7.48 -11.62
N GLY A 89 4.92 -8.14 -11.72
CA GLY A 89 4.83 -9.59 -11.93
C GLY A 89 5.38 -10.04 -13.28
N VAL A 90 5.12 -9.27 -14.35
CA VAL A 90 5.72 -9.50 -15.67
C VAL A 90 7.22 -9.23 -15.64
N ALA A 91 7.66 -8.14 -14.98
CA ALA A 91 9.08 -7.84 -14.80
C ALA A 91 9.81 -8.93 -14.01
N LEU A 92 9.20 -9.49 -12.97
CA LEU A 92 9.71 -10.64 -12.22
C LEU A 92 9.84 -11.90 -13.09
N LYS A 93 8.93 -12.12 -14.02
CA LYS A 93 9.02 -13.24 -14.98
C LYS A 93 10.20 -13.09 -15.96
N TYR A 94 10.65 -11.86 -16.17
CA TYR A 94 11.81 -11.51 -17.02
C TYR A 94 13.08 -11.16 -16.22
N THR A 95 13.05 -11.19 -14.89
CA THR A 95 14.17 -10.74 -14.04
C THR A 95 14.53 -11.74 -12.94
N SER A 96 15.82 -11.83 -12.64
CA SER A 96 16.36 -12.72 -11.60
C SER A 96 16.03 -12.18 -10.19
N ALA A 97 15.96 -13.07 -9.20
CA ALA A 97 15.76 -12.73 -7.78
C ALA A 97 16.69 -11.62 -7.27
N THR A 98 17.88 -11.49 -7.86
CA THR A 98 18.86 -10.43 -7.58
C THR A 98 18.36 -9.03 -7.94
N LEU A 99 17.63 -8.85 -9.05
CA LEU A 99 17.12 -7.54 -9.45
C LEU A 99 15.89 -7.13 -8.63
N ALA A 100 15.07 -8.09 -8.20
CA ALA A 100 13.97 -7.84 -7.26
C ALA A 100 14.51 -7.34 -5.92
N ALA A 101 15.53 -8.01 -5.39
CA ALA A 101 16.25 -7.57 -4.19
C ALA A 101 16.91 -6.19 -4.38
N ALA A 102 17.55 -5.94 -5.53
CA ALA A 102 18.13 -4.63 -5.84
C ALA A 102 17.07 -3.52 -5.88
N THR A 103 15.90 -3.81 -6.45
CA THR A 103 14.78 -2.85 -6.52
C THR A 103 14.23 -2.51 -5.14
N THR A 104 14.04 -3.50 -4.25
CA THR A 104 13.62 -3.23 -2.86
C THR A 104 14.65 -2.43 -2.08
N ASN A 105 15.93 -2.69 -2.30
CA ASN A 105 17.01 -1.93 -1.65
C ASN A 105 17.20 -0.53 -2.25
N SER A 106 16.79 -0.30 -3.50
CA SER A 106 16.81 1.02 -4.12
C SER A 106 15.57 1.85 -3.82
N LEU A 107 14.52 1.30 -3.21
CA LEU A 107 13.31 2.06 -2.83
C LEU A 107 13.63 3.36 -2.07
N PRO A 108 14.50 3.36 -1.02
CA PRO A 108 14.87 4.60 -0.33
C PRO A 108 15.55 5.60 -1.27
N VAL A 109 16.41 5.11 -2.17
CA VAL A 109 17.15 5.92 -3.14
C VAL A 109 16.21 6.56 -4.16
N THR A 110 15.26 5.80 -4.71
CA THR A 110 14.26 6.30 -5.66
C THR A 110 13.34 7.32 -5.00
N THR A 111 12.90 7.07 -3.75
CA THR A 111 12.11 8.03 -2.99
C THR A 111 12.88 9.34 -2.76
N PHE A 112 14.17 9.27 -2.42
CA PHE A 112 15.00 10.44 -2.21
C PHE A 112 15.23 11.24 -3.51
N LEU A 113 15.52 10.56 -4.62
CA LEU A 113 15.64 11.19 -5.94
C LEU A 113 14.35 11.88 -6.37
N LEU A 114 13.20 11.22 -6.18
CA LEU A 114 11.90 11.79 -6.49
C LEU A 114 11.60 13.02 -5.61
N ALA A 115 11.95 12.97 -4.33
CA ALA A 115 11.79 14.10 -3.40
C ALA A 115 12.67 15.31 -3.77
N ILE A 116 13.89 15.07 -4.28
CA ILE A 116 14.76 16.12 -4.85
C ILE A 116 14.14 16.69 -6.13
N LEU A 117 13.71 15.83 -7.06
CA LEU A 117 13.17 16.24 -8.36
C LEU A 117 11.89 17.07 -8.20
N LEU A 118 11.02 16.69 -7.27
CA LEU A 118 9.80 17.40 -6.93
C LEU A 118 10.02 18.60 -5.98
N ARG A 119 11.27 18.93 -5.63
CA ARG A 119 11.65 20.05 -4.73
C ARG A 119 10.95 20.03 -3.35
N TYR A 120 10.54 18.88 -2.83
CA TYR A 120 9.95 18.80 -1.48
C TYR A 120 10.99 18.91 -0.35
N VAL A 121 12.28 18.74 -0.64
CA VAL A 121 13.37 18.69 0.36
C VAL A 121 14.07 20.03 0.61
N PHE A 122 13.74 21.11 -0.10
CA PHE A 122 14.41 22.42 0.14
C PHE A 122 13.80 23.23 1.31
N PHE A 123 12.81 22.72 2.06
CA PHE A 123 12.15 23.50 3.13
C PHE A 123 12.50 23.08 4.57
N PHE A 124 13.36 22.09 4.80
CA PHE A 124 13.76 21.69 6.15
C PHE A 124 15.24 21.28 6.23
N ILE A 125 16.12 22.23 5.92
CA ILE A 125 17.49 22.30 6.45
C ILE A 125 17.68 23.69 7.06
#